data_AF-A0A8S9JBU8-F1
#
_entry.id   AF-A0A8S9JBU8-F1
#
_cell.length_a   1.000
_cell.length_b   1.000
_cell.length_c   1.000
_cell.angle_alpha   90.00
_cell.angle_beta   90.00
_cell.angle_gamma   90.00
#
_symmetry.space_group_name_H-M   'P 1'
#
loop_
_entity.id
_entity.type
_entity.pdbx_description
1 polymer ?
#
loop_
_entity_poly.entity_id
_entity_poly.type
_entity_poly.pdbx_seq_one_letter_code
_entity_poly.pdbx_strand_id
1 'polypeptide(L)'
;MLSLYRVLQIGPSTFDAELASRIIGPNIWLKNFDMDAMMYLFREKTALRRWRPDRVAFLNCMFSNQIITAYGKFDGNRRGYKIDDNFLEYGRGELPYYGSTCSVWSVDVDRLYIPICVNQIHWISICVNLVNRTVDVFDCGGKKNNRVVEAFAVLIP
;
A
#
# COMPACT_ATOMS: atom_id res chain seq x y z
N MET A 1 -34.15 20.47 -14.10
CA MET A 1 -33.26 20.45 -12.91
C MET A 1 -32.87 19.01 -12.66
N LEU A 2 -31.89 18.48 -13.39
CA LEU A 2 -31.37 17.13 -13.20
C LEU A 2 -30.26 17.22 -12.15
N SER A 3 -30.52 16.71 -10.95
CA SER A 3 -29.49 16.47 -9.95
C SER A 3 -28.52 15.45 -10.51
N LEU A 4 -27.37 15.91 -11.01
CA LEU A 4 -26.21 15.07 -11.27
C LEU A 4 -25.83 14.39 -9.96
N TYR A 5 -26.19 13.10 -9.80
CA TYR A 5 -25.66 12.28 -8.74
C TYR A 5 -24.14 12.23 -8.89
N ARG A 6 -23.44 12.96 -8.03
CA ARG A 6 -21.98 12.99 -8.02
C ARG A 6 -21.51 11.61 -7.59
N VAL A 7 -20.96 10.86 -8.54
CA VAL A 7 -20.34 9.55 -8.29
C VAL A 7 -19.21 9.75 -7.27
N LEU A 8 -19.25 9.00 -6.17
CA LEU A 8 -18.21 9.08 -5.15
C LEU A 8 -16.98 8.30 -5.61
N GLN A 9 -15.91 9.02 -5.96
CA GLN A 9 -14.62 8.40 -6.29
C GLN A 9 -13.83 8.11 -5.01
N ILE A 10 -13.22 6.93 -4.95
CA ILE A 10 -12.31 6.49 -3.89
C ILE A 10 -11.02 5.96 -4.51
N GLY A 11 -10.11 6.90 -4.77
CA GLY A 11 -8.85 6.64 -5.46
C GLY A 11 -9.11 6.28 -6.92
N PRO A 12 -8.58 5.15 -7.43
CA PRO A 12 -8.82 4.73 -8.81
C PRO A 12 -10.19 4.06 -9.03
N SER A 13 -11.01 3.92 -7.97
CA SER A 13 -12.28 3.17 -8.00
C SER A 13 -13.48 4.07 -7.75
N THR A 14 -14.63 3.67 -8.29
CA THR A 14 -15.93 4.27 -7.97
C THR A 14 -16.55 3.52 -6.79
N PHE A 15 -17.03 4.26 -5.79
CA PHE A 15 -17.83 3.67 -4.72
C PHE A 15 -19.27 3.46 -5.20
N ASP A 16 -19.53 2.25 -5.66
CA ASP A 16 -20.84 1.77 -6.08
C ASP A 16 -21.32 0.58 -5.24
N ALA A 17 -22.52 0.09 -5.54
CA ALA A 17 -23.10 -1.06 -4.86
C ALA A 17 -22.28 -2.35 -5.07
N GLU A 18 -21.56 -2.47 -6.19
CA GLU A 18 -20.76 -3.65 -6.51
C GLU A 18 -19.51 -3.70 -5.63
N LEU A 19 -18.78 -2.58 -5.54
CA LEU A 19 -17.64 -2.43 -4.65
C LEU A 19 -18.04 -2.58 -3.18
N ALA A 20 -19.13 -1.93 -2.77
CA ALA A 20 -19.66 -2.07 -1.41
C ALA A 20 -20.01 -3.54 -1.08
N SER A 21 -20.63 -4.25 -2.03
CA SER A 21 -20.97 -5.67 -1.84
C SER A 21 -19.74 -6.56 -1.70
N ARG A 22 -18.63 -6.27 -2.40
CA ARG A 22 -17.39 -7.04 -2.25
C ARG A 22 -16.69 -6.78 -0.92
N ILE A 23 -16.68 -5.53 -0.45
CA ILE A 23 -15.98 -5.15 0.78
C ILE A 23 -16.74 -5.62 2.04
N ILE A 24 -18.07 -5.47 2.04
CA ILE A 24 -18.92 -5.71 3.21
C ILE A 24 -19.58 -7.09 3.16
N GLY A 25 -19.81 -7.62 1.95
CA GLY A 25 -20.50 -8.90 1.75
C GLY A 25 -19.62 -10.11 2.07
N PRO A 26 -20.24 -11.26 2.36
CA PRO A 26 -19.51 -12.47 2.68
C PRO A 26 -18.93 -13.15 1.43
N ASN A 27 -17.84 -13.91 1.62
CA ASN A 27 -17.38 -14.98 0.73
C ASN A 27 -16.87 -14.57 -0.67
N ILE A 28 -16.32 -13.36 -0.83
CA ILE A 28 -15.58 -12.98 -2.05
C ILE A 28 -14.17 -12.57 -1.68
N TRP A 29 -13.17 -13.11 -2.39
CA TRP A 29 -11.79 -12.65 -2.26
C TRP A 29 -11.66 -11.24 -2.83
N LEU A 30 -11.17 -10.31 -2.00
CA LEU A 30 -10.86 -8.95 -2.43
C LEU A 30 -9.76 -8.96 -3.49
N LYS A 31 -9.92 -8.11 -4.50
CA LYS A 31 -8.93 -7.87 -5.55
C LYS A 31 -8.09 -6.64 -5.22
N ASN A 32 -7.03 -6.40 -6.00
CA ASN A 32 -6.14 -5.26 -5.79
C ASN A 32 -6.89 -3.92 -5.77
N PHE A 33 -7.86 -3.71 -6.67
CA PHE A 33 -8.61 -2.46 -6.70
C PHE A 33 -9.51 -2.27 -5.47
N ASP A 34 -10.02 -3.36 -4.86
CA ASP A 34 -10.80 -3.27 -3.62
C ASP A 34 -9.89 -2.85 -2.46
N MET A 35 -8.70 -3.44 -2.36
CA MET A 35 -7.69 -3.06 -1.37
C MET A 35 -7.18 -1.63 -1.58
N ASP A 36 -6.89 -1.24 -2.83
CA ASP A 36 -6.41 0.10 -3.16
C ASP A 36 -7.45 1.18 -2.83
N ALA A 37 -8.74 0.88 -3.03
CA ALA A 37 -9.83 1.76 -2.62
C ALA A 37 -9.85 1.96 -1.08
N MET A 38 -9.62 0.90 -0.30
CA MET A 38 -9.53 1.01 1.16
C MET A 38 -8.27 1.74 1.63
N MET A 39 -7.12 1.47 1.00
CA MET A 39 -5.88 2.19 1.29
C MET A 39 -5.99 3.68 0.97
N TYR A 40 -6.70 4.03 -0.11
CA TYR A 40 -7.02 5.43 -0.42
C TYR A 40 -7.87 6.07 0.68
N LEU A 41 -8.92 5.39 1.16
CA LEU A 41 -9.74 5.90 2.26
C LEU A 41 -8.94 6.11 3.55
N PHE A 42 -8.00 5.22 3.88
CA PHE A 42 -7.11 5.43 5.02
C PHE A 42 -6.26 6.66 4.81
N ARG A 43 -5.67 6.82 3.62
CA ARG A 43 -4.84 7.98 3.30
C ARG A 43 -5.61 9.29 3.36
N GLU A 44 -6.82 9.35 2.83
CA GLU A 44 -7.68 10.53 2.95
C GLU A 44 -8.02 10.81 4.42
N LYS A 45 -8.40 9.79 5.20
CA LYS A 45 -8.75 10.00 6.62
C LYS A 45 -7.56 10.47 7.46
N THR A 46 -6.34 10.01 7.16
CA THR A 46 -5.12 10.48 7.83
C THR A 46 -4.70 11.86 7.34
N ALA A 47 -4.80 12.13 6.03
CA ALA A 47 -4.50 13.44 5.45
C ALA A 47 -5.48 14.54 5.90
N LEU A 48 -6.75 14.18 6.12
CA LEU A 48 -7.80 15.09 6.59
C LEU A 48 -7.70 15.42 8.10
N ARG A 49 -6.66 14.96 8.81
CA ARG A 49 -6.39 15.23 10.24
C ARG A 49 -7.54 14.86 11.18
N ARG A 50 -8.48 14.00 10.73
CA ARG A 50 -9.62 13.54 11.53
C ARG A 50 -9.24 12.40 12.49
N TRP A 51 -8.13 11.73 12.20
CA TRP A 51 -7.38 10.89 13.11
C TRP A 51 -6.02 11.59 13.38
N ARG A 52 -5.34 11.31 14.50
CA ARG A 52 -3.93 11.72 14.74
C ARG A 52 -2.90 10.62 14.41
N PRO A 53 -2.65 10.26 13.14
CA PRO A 53 -1.51 9.44 12.77
C PRO A 53 -0.56 10.32 11.95
N ASP A 54 0.14 11.22 12.64
CA ASP A 54 0.78 12.38 12.01
C ASP A 54 2.01 12.04 11.17
N ARG A 55 2.40 10.76 11.11
CA ARG A 55 3.65 10.28 10.49
C ARG A 55 3.51 8.88 9.87
N VAL A 56 2.39 8.61 9.19
CA VAL A 56 2.15 7.32 8.53
C VAL A 56 1.77 7.49 7.06
N ALA A 57 2.13 6.51 6.23
CA ALA A 57 1.68 6.43 4.84
C ALA A 57 1.00 5.08 4.55
N PHE A 58 -0.02 5.13 3.69
CA PHE A 58 -0.81 3.99 3.23
C PHE A 58 -0.53 3.76 1.74
N LEU A 59 0.18 2.68 1.41
CA LEU A 59 0.65 2.35 0.06
C LEU A 59 -0.33 1.41 -0.67
N ASN A 60 -0.27 1.37 -1.99
CA ASN A 60 -1.17 0.56 -2.82
C ASN A 60 -0.54 -0.81 -3.16
N CYS A 61 -1.34 -1.71 -3.74
CA CYS A 61 -0.89 -3.02 -4.20
C CYS A 61 0.15 -2.94 -5.34
N MET A 62 0.17 -1.84 -6.10
CA MET A 62 1.19 -1.62 -7.13
C MET A 62 2.59 -1.52 -6.50
N PHE A 63 2.73 -0.75 -5.41
CA PHE A 63 3.98 -0.63 -4.67
C PHE A 63 4.48 -2.00 -4.19
N SER A 64 3.63 -2.81 -3.56
CA SER A 64 4.03 -4.13 -3.08
C SER A 64 4.51 -5.04 -4.22
N ASN A 65 3.81 -5.02 -5.35
CA ASN A 65 4.19 -5.82 -6.53
C ASN A 65 5.52 -5.37 -7.11
N GLN A 66 5.79 -4.05 -7.12
CA GLN A 66 7.05 -3.49 -7.56
C GLN A 66 8.19 -3.91 -6.63
N ILE A 67 8.05 -3.82 -5.30
CA ILE A 67 9.07 -4.26 -4.33
C ILE A 67 9.41 -5.74 -4.51
N ILE A 68 8.40 -6.61 -4.61
CA ILE A 68 8.62 -8.05 -4.78
C ILE A 68 9.37 -8.34 -6.10
N THR A 69 8.98 -7.66 -7.18
CA THR A 69 9.64 -7.79 -8.49
C THR A 69 11.08 -7.26 -8.45
N ALA A 70 11.28 -6.10 -7.82
CA ALA A 70 12.57 -5.48 -7.62
C ALA A 70 13.51 -6.38 -6.82
N TYR A 71 13.00 -7.05 -5.78
CA TYR A 71 13.80 -7.94 -4.95
C TYR A 71 14.28 -9.16 -5.74
N GLY A 72 13.45 -9.73 -6.62
CA GLY A 72 13.88 -10.78 -7.53
C GLY A 72 15.05 -10.36 -8.44
N LYS A 73 15.03 -9.11 -8.94
CA LYS A 73 16.13 -8.54 -9.74
C LYS A 73 17.38 -8.27 -8.89
N PHE A 74 17.20 -7.73 -7.70
CA PHE A 74 18.27 -7.47 -6.75
C PHE A 74 18.99 -8.76 -6.36
N ASP A 75 18.24 -9.79 -5.97
CA ASP A 75 18.80 -11.07 -5.53
C ASP A 75 19.58 -11.76 -6.66
N GLY A 76 19.13 -11.62 -7.91
CA GLY A 76 19.84 -12.11 -9.09
C GLY A 76 21.07 -11.29 -9.51
N ASN A 77 21.19 -10.02 -9.11
CA ASN A 77 22.33 -9.15 -9.47
C ASN A 77 22.55 -8.00 -8.45
N ARG A 78 23.00 -8.34 -7.24
CA ARG A 78 23.12 -7.37 -6.14
C ARG A 78 24.04 -6.19 -6.45
N ARG A 79 25.14 -6.42 -7.18
CA ARG A 79 26.15 -5.38 -7.49
C ARG A 79 25.71 -4.42 -8.59
N GLY A 80 24.91 -4.91 -9.55
CA GLY A 80 24.43 -4.11 -10.68
C GLY A 80 23.03 -3.56 -10.52
N TYR A 81 22.32 -3.93 -9.45
CA TYR A 81 20.95 -3.48 -9.21
C TYR A 81 20.90 -1.97 -8.96
N LYS A 82 19.97 -1.31 -9.65
CA LYS A 82 19.65 0.11 -9.47
C LYS A 82 18.18 0.22 -9.09
N ILE A 83 17.91 1.13 -8.16
CA ILE A 83 16.54 1.44 -7.75
C ILE A 83 15.81 2.13 -8.91
N ASP A 84 14.55 1.77 -9.11
CA ASP A 84 13.66 2.36 -10.11
C ASP A 84 13.18 3.75 -9.65
N ASP A 85 13.07 4.70 -10.57
CA ASP A 85 12.65 6.07 -10.26
C ASP A 85 11.25 6.12 -9.61
N ASN A 86 10.36 5.18 -9.94
CA ASN A 86 9.05 5.07 -9.31
C ASN A 86 9.14 4.85 -7.79
N PHE A 87 10.16 4.13 -7.30
CA PHE A 87 10.35 3.99 -5.85
C PHE A 87 10.73 5.30 -5.19
N LEU A 88 11.49 6.14 -5.89
CA LEU A 88 11.84 7.47 -5.40
C LEU A 88 10.60 8.37 -5.36
N GLU A 89 9.68 8.24 -6.33
CA GLU A 89 8.38 8.93 -6.31
C GLU A 89 7.50 8.51 -5.12
N TYR A 90 7.47 7.20 -4.77
CA TYR A 90 6.82 6.75 -3.53
C TYR A 90 7.49 7.34 -2.30
N GLY A 91 8.82 7.36 -2.25
CA GLY A 91 9.60 7.94 -1.15
C GLY A 91 9.37 9.43 -0.95
N ARG A 92 9.07 10.17 -2.02
CA ARG A 92 8.69 11.59 -1.97
C ARG A 92 7.19 11.82 -1.71
N GLY A 93 6.39 10.75 -1.61
CA GLY A 93 4.94 10.85 -1.44
C GLY A 93 4.19 11.35 -2.67
N GLU A 94 4.83 11.33 -3.85
CA GLU A 94 4.24 11.69 -5.15
C GLU A 94 3.31 10.57 -5.63
N LEU A 95 3.72 9.32 -5.43
CA LEU A 95 2.91 8.14 -5.69
C LEU A 95 2.19 7.61 -4.44
N PRO A 96 1.03 6.95 -4.63
CA PRO A 96 0.33 6.85 -5.91
C PRO A 96 -0.44 8.14 -6.25
N TYR A 97 -0.56 8.43 -7.55
CA TYR A 97 -1.11 9.69 -8.07
C TYR A 97 -2.46 10.07 -7.44
N TYR A 98 -3.37 9.12 -7.32
CA TYR A 98 -4.62 9.32 -6.59
C TYR A 98 -4.34 9.30 -5.09
N GLY A 99 -4.46 10.48 -4.46
CA GLY A 99 -4.15 10.68 -3.05
C GLY A 99 -2.65 10.88 -2.79
N SER A 100 -1.94 11.59 -3.68
CA SER A 100 -0.58 12.05 -3.39
C SER A 100 -0.55 12.87 -2.09
N THR A 101 0.50 12.71 -1.30
CA THR A 101 0.64 13.38 0.01
C THR A 101 1.78 14.40 0.03
N CYS A 102 2.74 14.26 -0.88
CA CYS A 102 4.02 14.99 -0.86
C CYS A 102 4.77 14.86 0.49
N SER A 103 4.46 13.83 1.28
CA SER A 103 5.09 13.58 2.57
C SER A 103 6.27 12.65 2.38
N VAL A 104 7.46 13.15 2.70
CA VAL A 104 8.71 12.46 2.42
C VAL A 104 8.99 11.41 3.49
N TRP A 105 9.36 10.21 3.07
CA TRP A 105 9.70 9.11 3.97
C TRP A 105 10.91 9.47 4.84
N SER A 106 10.86 9.07 6.11
CA SER A 106 11.85 9.39 7.15
C SER A 106 11.97 10.87 7.53
N VAL A 107 11.22 11.76 6.88
CA VAL A 107 11.12 13.20 7.23
C VAL A 107 9.75 13.48 7.82
N ASP A 108 8.70 13.22 7.05
CA ASP A 108 7.30 13.42 7.43
C ASP A 108 6.63 12.10 7.84
N VAL A 109 7.12 10.97 7.34
CA VAL A 109 6.53 9.64 7.54
C VAL A 109 7.51 8.71 8.26
N ASP A 110 7.06 8.07 9.33
CA ASP A 110 7.82 7.05 10.08
C ASP A 110 7.37 5.63 9.79
N ARG A 111 6.10 5.42 9.38
CA ARG A 111 5.52 4.08 9.19
C ARG A 111 4.79 3.94 7.87
N LEU A 112 5.08 2.85 7.17
CA LEU A 112 4.44 2.48 5.91
C LEU A 112 3.53 1.29 6.12
N TYR A 113 2.23 1.44 5.87
CA TYR A 113 1.26 0.34 5.83
C TYR A 113 1.07 -0.12 4.39
N ILE A 114 1.29 -1.41 4.15
CA ILE A 114 1.34 -1.97 2.79
C ILE A 114 0.48 -3.25 2.74
N PRO A 115 -0.51 -3.34 1.83
CA PRO A 115 -1.22 -4.58 1.56
C PRO A 115 -0.38 -5.46 0.61
N ILE A 116 -0.40 -6.77 0.82
CA ILE A 116 0.30 -7.71 -0.05
C ILE A 116 -0.59 -8.92 -0.32
N CYS A 117 -0.76 -9.27 -1.59
CA CYS A 117 -1.44 -10.51 -1.99
C CYS A 117 -0.41 -11.61 -2.24
N VAL A 118 -0.16 -12.43 -1.22
CA VAL A 118 0.77 -13.56 -1.28
C VAL A 118 0.19 -14.65 -2.17
N ASN A 119 0.94 -15.03 -3.21
CA ASN A 119 0.57 -16.07 -4.17
C ASN A 119 -0.81 -15.87 -4.82
N GLN A 120 -1.30 -14.62 -4.87
CA GLN A 120 -2.63 -14.26 -5.41
C GLN A 120 -3.83 -14.92 -4.69
N ILE A 121 -3.63 -15.51 -3.51
CA ILE A 121 -4.66 -16.26 -2.79
C ILE A 121 -4.79 -15.89 -1.31
N HIS A 122 -3.93 -14.99 -0.82
CA HIS A 122 -3.87 -14.67 0.59
C HIS A 122 -3.41 -13.23 0.81
N TRP A 123 -4.21 -12.45 1.54
CA TRP A 123 -3.85 -11.08 1.88
C TRP A 123 -3.15 -11.02 3.23
N ILE A 124 -2.03 -10.31 3.26
CA ILE A 124 -1.38 -9.88 4.49
C ILE A 124 -1.24 -8.36 4.45
N SER A 125 -1.05 -7.76 5.62
CA SER A 125 -0.58 -6.38 5.74
C SER A 125 0.77 -6.38 6.45
N ILE A 126 1.65 -5.46 6.06
CA ILE A 126 2.88 -5.20 6.80
C ILE A 126 2.93 -3.73 7.22
N CYS A 127 3.61 -3.48 8.33
CA CYS A 127 4.02 -2.15 8.77
C CYS A 127 5.54 -2.06 8.77
N VAL A 128 6.11 -1.27 7.87
CA VAL A 128 7.55 -0.96 7.87
C VAL A 128 7.76 0.29 8.70
N ASN A 129 8.50 0.17 9.79
CA ASN A 129 8.89 1.30 10.64
C ASN A 129 10.28 1.78 10.23
N LEU A 130 10.33 2.95 9.58
CA LEU A 130 11.54 3.56 9.03
C LEU A 130 12.50 4.04 10.13
N VAL A 131 11.97 4.41 11.30
CA VAL A 131 12.75 4.89 12.44
C VAL A 131 13.46 3.73 13.14
N ASN A 132 12.70 2.67 13.47
CA ASN A 132 13.23 1.52 14.21
C ASN A 132 13.82 0.44 13.32
N ARG A 133 13.64 0.55 11.99
CA ARG A 133 14.04 -0.46 11.00
C ARG A 133 13.46 -1.83 11.28
N THR A 134 12.17 -1.87 11.61
CA THR A 134 11.42 -3.10 11.87
C THR A 134 10.32 -3.30 10.84
N VAL A 135 9.97 -4.55 10.57
CA VAL A 135 8.82 -4.93 9.76
C VAL A 135 7.89 -5.79 10.59
N ASP A 136 6.72 -5.23 10.93
CA ASP A 136 5.65 -5.96 11.59
C ASP A 136 4.75 -6.61 10.53
N VAL A 137 4.34 -7.85 10.75
CA VAL A 137 3.53 -8.64 9.80
C VAL A 137 2.19 -8.98 10.44
N PHE A 138 1.11 -8.59 9.75
CA PHE A 138 -0.26 -8.89 10.13
C PHE A 138 -0.82 -9.92 9.15
N ASP A 139 -0.90 -11.17 9.61
CA ASP A 139 -1.38 -12.31 8.83
C ASP A 139 -2.44 -13.08 9.62
N CYS A 140 -3.69 -13.05 9.16
CA CYS A 140 -4.80 -13.80 9.77
C CYS A 140 -4.76 -15.31 9.50
N GLY A 141 -3.98 -15.76 8.51
CA GLY A 141 -3.76 -17.17 8.19
C GLY A 141 -2.58 -17.81 8.93
N GLY A 142 -1.82 -17.03 9.72
CA GLY A 142 -0.72 -17.53 10.55
C GLY A 142 0.45 -18.16 9.78
N LYS A 143 0.61 -17.83 8.48
CA LYS A 143 1.66 -18.41 7.64
C LYS A 143 2.99 -17.66 7.81
N LYS A 144 4.10 -18.37 7.61
CA LYS A 144 5.44 -17.76 7.58
C LYS A 144 5.71 -17.21 6.18
N ASN A 145 5.63 -15.88 6.02
CA ASN A 145 5.85 -15.19 4.74
C ASN A 145 7.26 -14.57 4.60
N ASN A 146 8.27 -15.20 5.22
CA ASN A 146 9.60 -14.64 5.42
C ASN A 146 10.23 -14.04 4.16
N ARG A 147 10.17 -14.75 3.02
CA ARG A 147 10.76 -14.27 1.75
C ARG A 147 10.09 -12.99 1.23
N VAL A 148 8.77 -12.90 1.38
CA VAL A 148 8.03 -11.69 0.98
C VAL A 148 8.42 -10.54 1.88
N VAL A 149 8.51 -10.78 3.20
CA VAL A 149 8.87 -9.77 4.20
C VAL A 149 10.31 -9.28 4.02
N GLU A 150 11.24 -10.19 3.71
CA GLU A 150 12.64 -9.88 3.45
C GLU A 150 12.81 -8.86 2.31
N ALA A 151 12.00 -8.96 1.25
CA ALA A 151 12.05 -7.99 0.15
C ALA A 151 11.86 -6.54 0.63
N PHE A 152 10.94 -6.32 1.57
CA PHE A 152 10.68 -4.99 2.13
C PHE A 152 11.79 -4.56 3.09
N ALA A 153 12.29 -5.49 3.92
CA ALA A 153 13.39 -5.19 4.84
C ALA A 153 14.71 -4.86 4.13
N VAL A 154 14.93 -5.40 2.93
CA VAL A 154 16.16 -5.19 2.15
C VAL A 154 16.08 -3.96 1.25
N LEU A 155 14.92 -3.72 0.61
CA LEU A 155 14.81 -2.67 -0.41
C LEU A 155 14.28 -1.33 0.13
N ILE A 156 13.68 -1.31 1.31
CA ILE A 156 13.25 -0.07 1.96
C ILE A 156 14.35 0.36 2.95
N PRO A 157 14.89 1.59 2.82
CA PRO A 157 16.03 2.07 3.60
C PRO A 157 15.74 2.34 5.09
#